data_AF-A6JMN0-F1
#
_entry.id   AF-A6JMN0-F1
#
_cell.length_a   1.000
_cell.length_b   1.000
_cell.length_c   1.000
_cell.angle_alpha   90.00
_cell.angle_beta   90.00
_cell.angle_gamma   90.00
#
_symmetry.space_group_name_H-M   'P 1'
#
loop_
_entity.id
_entity.type
_entity.pdbx_description
1 polymer ?
#
loop_
_entity_poly.entity_id
_entity_poly.type
_entity_poly.pdbx_seq_one_letter_code
_entity_poly.pdbx_strand_id
1 'polypeptide(L)'
;MYQGYIYTYRVSQTETGSWSAETAPGVHKRFFRKVKNLISAFQKPDQGIVTPLQYPVEKSSARSPQAPTGRRDSDICLKAP
;
A
#
# COMPACT_ATOMS: atom_id res chain seq x y z
N MET A 1 -7.29 -15.02 19.91
CA MET A 1 -8.26 -14.00 19.45
C MET A 1 -7.50 -12.96 18.64
N TYR A 2 -7.71 -12.91 17.32
CA TYR A 2 -7.07 -11.92 16.41
C TYR A 2 -8.01 -11.45 15.30
N GLN A 3 -9.30 -11.79 15.38
CA GLN A 3 -10.28 -11.54 14.32
C GLN A 3 -10.96 -10.19 14.53
N GLY A 4 -11.15 -9.45 13.44
CA GLY A 4 -11.86 -8.16 13.44
C GLY A 4 -10.98 -6.92 13.60
N TYR A 5 -9.67 -7.06 13.79
CA TYR A 5 -8.74 -5.94 13.92
C TYR A 5 -7.70 -5.92 12.80
N ILE A 6 -7.28 -4.71 12.42
CA ILE A 6 -6.17 -4.48 11.50
C ILE A 6 -4.92 -4.20 12.33
N TYR A 7 -3.91 -5.04 12.16
CA TYR A 7 -2.61 -4.87 12.80
C TYR A 7 -1.67 -4.13 11.85
N THR A 8 -1.36 -2.88 12.16
CA THR A 8 -0.46 -2.04 11.37
C THR A 8 0.96 -2.14 11.90
N TYR A 9 1.91 -2.39 11.00
CA TYR A 9 3.33 -2.44 11.33
C TYR A 9 4.06 -1.31 10.59
N ARG A 10 5.00 -0.66 11.27
CA ARG A 10 5.84 0.38 10.65
C ARG A 10 6.99 -0.29 9.90
N VAL A 11 7.11 0.02 8.62
CA VAL A 11 8.19 -0.47 7.75
C VAL A 11 9.00 0.72 7.30
N SER A 12 10.32 0.67 7.46
CA SER A 12 11.23 1.74 7.11
C SER A 12 12.52 1.22 6.50
N GLN A 13 13.16 2.09 5.72
CA GLN A 13 14.49 1.86 5.19
C GLN A 13 15.51 2.52 6.13
N THR A 14 16.57 1.79 6.42
CA THR A 14 17.75 2.28 7.14
C THR A 14 18.60 3.16 6.23
N GLU A 15 19.50 3.94 6.81
CA GLU A 15 20.48 4.77 6.08
C GLU A 15 21.33 3.95 5.10
N THR A 16 21.65 2.70 5.44
CA THR A 16 22.40 1.76 4.59
C THR A 16 21.55 1.13 3.48
N GLY A 17 20.29 1.55 3.31
CA GLY A 17 19.38 1.06 2.28
C GLY A 17 18.69 -0.26 2.60
N SER A 18 18.88 -0.83 3.79
CA SER A 18 18.22 -2.07 4.20
C SER A 18 16.83 -1.81 4.78
N TRP A 19 15.87 -2.68 4.49
CA TRP A 19 14.49 -2.62 4.95
C TRP A 19 14.30 -3.36 6.27
N SER A 20 13.52 -2.79 7.19
CA SER A 20 13.16 -3.42 8.45
C SER A 20 11.73 -3.05 8.87
N ALA A 21 11.12 -3.89 9.71
CA ALA A 21 9.81 -3.63 10.29
C ALA A 21 9.92 -3.58 11.83
N GLU A 22 9.15 -2.70 12.45
CA GLU A 22 8.94 -2.69 13.89
C GLU A 22 7.98 -3.85 14.25
N THR A 23 8.46 -4.79 15.04
CA THR A 23 7.74 -6.02 15.43
C THR A 23 7.60 -6.09 16.95
N ALA A 24 6.99 -7.16 17.47
CA ALA A 24 6.78 -7.34 18.90
C ALA A 24 8.09 -7.17 19.72
N PRO A 25 8.01 -6.61 20.95
CA PRO A 25 9.17 -6.50 21.82
C PRO A 25 9.86 -7.85 22.05
N GLY A 26 11.19 -7.87 22.05
CA GLY A 26 11.99 -9.09 22.23
C GLY A 26 12.25 -9.90 20.95
N VAL A 27 11.62 -9.54 19.82
CA VAL A 27 11.97 -10.13 18.51
C VAL A 27 13.18 -9.41 17.93
N HIS A 28 14.18 -10.17 17.48
CA HIS A 28 15.37 -9.61 16.85
C HIS A 28 15.00 -8.88 15.56
N LYS A 29 15.44 -7.62 15.44
CA LYS A 29 15.23 -6.82 14.25
C LYS A 29 16.00 -7.42 13.07
N ARG A 30 15.32 -7.56 11.93
CA ARG A 30 15.90 -8.11 10.70
C ARG A 30 16.00 -7.04 9.63
N PHE A 31 17.06 -7.15 8.84
CA PHE A 31 17.37 -6.23 7.75
C PHE A 31 17.33 -6.98 6.41
N PHE A 32 16.56 -6.45 5.46
CA PHE A 32 16.36 -7.06 4.15
C PHE A 32 16.83 -6.12 3.05
N ARG A 33 17.58 -6.61 2.07
CA ARG A 33 18.04 -5.79 0.94
C ARG A 33 16.90 -5.30 0.03
N LYS A 34 15.76 -6.02 -0.01
CA LYS A 34 14.61 -5.71 -0.87
C LYS A 34 13.31 -5.85 -0.07
N VAL A 35 12.34 -4.96 -0.28
CA VAL A 35 10.99 -5.01 0.34
C VAL A 35 10.32 -6.36 0.13
N LYS A 36 10.40 -6.91 -1.08
CA LYS A 36 9.80 -8.22 -1.38
C LYS A 36 10.33 -9.35 -0.49
N ASN A 37 11.61 -9.31 -0.12
CA ASN A 37 12.20 -10.31 0.78
C ASN A 37 11.71 -10.12 2.22
N LEU A 38 11.47 -8.87 2.64
CA LEU A 38 10.81 -8.59 3.92
C LEU A 38 9.41 -9.20 3.93
N ILE A 39 8.61 -8.98 2.89
CA ILE A 39 7.27 -9.57 2.75
C ILE A 39 7.35 -11.10 2.83
N SER A 40 8.21 -11.74 2.02
CA SER A 40 8.37 -13.20 2.03
C SER A 40 8.81 -13.76 3.37
N ALA A 41 9.64 -13.05 4.12
CA ALA A 41 10.04 -13.48 5.45
C ALA A 41 8.85 -13.55 6.42
N PHE A 42 7.91 -12.61 6.32
CA PHE A 42 6.70 -12.56 7.13
C PHE A 42 5.54 -13.44 6.62
N GLN A 43 5.73 -14.18 5.53
CA GLN A 43 4.80 -15.26 5.13
C GLN A 43 4.99 -16.52 5.98
N LYS A 44 6.12 -16.66 6.69
CA LYS A 44 6.38 -17.79 7.57
C LYS A 44 5.75 -17.57 8.95
N PRO A 45 5.41 -18.65 9.69
CA PRO A 45 4.97 -18.55 11.08
C PRO A 45 6.09 -18.08 12.02
N ASP A 46 5.71 -17.56 13.18
CA ASP A 46 6.59 -17.18 14.29
C ASP A 46 7.65 -16.12 13.95
N GLN A 47 7.26 -15.14 13.14
CA GLN A 47 8.17 -14.11 12.62
C GLN A 47 8.06 -12.76 13.35
N GLY A 48 7.33 -12.71 14.46
CA GLY A 48 7.12 -11.49 15.26
C GLY A 48 5.95 -10.62 14.81
N ILE A 49 5.07 -11.15 13.96
CA ILE A 49 3.78 -10.54 13.61
C ILE A 49 2.64 -11.47 14.03
N VAL A 50 1.46 -10.88 14.24
CA VAL A 50 0.27 -11.57 14.77
C VAL A 50 -0.20 -12.73 13.89
N THR A 51 -0.15 -12.57 12.56
CA THR A 51 -0.54 -13.63 11.61
C THR A 51 0.38 -13.59 10.39
N PRO A 52 0.77 -14.75 9.83
CA PRO A 52 1.56 -14.80 8.62
C PRO A 52 0.84 -14.15 7.44
N LEU A 53 1.60 -13.48 6.58
CA LEU A 53 1.07 -12.89 5.34
C LEU A 53 0.70 -14.01 4.36
N GLN A 54 -0.56 -14.05 3.91
CA GLN A 54 -1.05 -15.12 3.03
C GLN A 54 -1.74 -14.58 1.78
N TYR A 55 -2.61 -13.58 1.92
CA TYR A 55 -3.44 -13.07 0.84
C TYR A 55 -3.06 -11.62 0.53
N PRO A 56 -2.23 -11.37 -0.50
CA PRO A 56 -1.91 -10.01 -0.91
C PRO A 56 -3.16 -9.31 -1.43
N VAL A 57 -3.44 -8.11 -0.91
CA VAL A 57 -4.52 -7.25 -1.39
C VAL A 57 -3.90 -6.22 -2.33
N GLU A 58 -3.99 -6.47 -3.63
CA GLU A 58 -3.46 -5.57 -4.65
C GLU A 58 -4.36 -4.36 -4.85
N LYS A 59 -3.77 -3.20 -5.18
CA LYS A 59 -4.54 -2.01 -5.53
C LYS A 59 -5.28 -2.29 -6.85
N SER A 60 -6.61 -2.23 -6.83
CA SER A 60 -7.41 -2.29 -8.05
C SER A 60 -6.99 -1.17 -9.01
N SER A 61 -6.48 -1.55 -10.19
CA SER A 61 -6.23 -0.61 -11.29
C SER A 61 -7.56 -0.24 -11.97
N ALA A 62 -8.51 0.29 -11.21
CA ALA A 62 -9.71 0.89 -11.78
C ALA A 62 -9.26 2.13 -12.55
N ARG A 63 -9.18 1.96 -13.86
CA ARG A 63 -9.02 2.97 -14.91
C ARG A 63 -9.80 4.23 -14.51
N SER A 64 -9.10 5.36 -14.40
CA SER A 64 -9.73 6.68 -14.27
C SER A 64 -10.87 6.77 -15.28
N PRO A 65 -12.13 7.05 -14.90
CA PRO A 65 -13.15 7.35 -15.90
C PRO A 65 -12.68 8.60 -16.60
N GLN A 66 -12.32 8.47 -17.88
CA GLN A 66 -12.11 9.62 -18.75
C GLN A 66 -13.37 10.47 -18.63
N ALA A 67 -13.22 11.68 -18.09
CA ALA A 67 -14.29 12.67 -18.13
C ALA A 67 -14.76 12.77 -19.59
N PRO A 68 -16.07 12.66 -19.88
CA PRO A 68 -16.54 12.84 -21.24
C PRO A 68 -16.24 14.30 -21.62
N THR A 69 -15.38 14.48 -22.63
CA THR A 69 -15.21 15.75 -23.33
C THR A 69 -16.54 16.09 -23.98
N GLY A 70 -17.38 16.83 -23.24
CA GLY A 70 -18.64 17.35 -23.73
C GLY A 70 -18.38 18.33 -24.87
N ARG A 71 -18.78 17.92 -26.07
CA ARG A 71 -19.07 18.79 -27.21
C ARG A 71 -19.88 20.01 -26.73
N ARG A 72 -19.41 21.22 -27.07
CA ARG A 72 -20.26 22.41 -27.20
C ARG A 72 -19.89 23.15 -28.48
N ASP A 73 -20.37 22.59 -29.59
CA ASP A 73 -20.92 23.34 -30.73
C ASP A 73 -22.37 23.67 -30.28
N SER A 74 -22.98 24.84 -30.43
CA SER A 74 -22.82 25.96 -31.36
C SER A 74 -23.57 27.18 -30.77
N ASP A 75 -23.12 28.38 -31.14
CA ASP A 75 -23.88 29.59 -31.48
C ASP A 75 -25.12 30.03 -30.65
N ILE A 76 -25.09 31.28 -30.14
CA ILE A 76 -25.96 32.39 -30.57
C ILE A 76 -25.80 33.63 -29.67
N CYS A 77 -25.38 34.71 -30.34
CA CYS A 77 -25.65 36.14 -30.15
C CYS A 77 -26.34 36.60 -28.86
N LEU A 78 -25.77 37.61 -28.21
CA LEU A 78 -26.48 38.85 -27.84
C LEU A 78 -25.44 39.96 -27.62
N LYS A 79 -25.33 40.86 -28.61
CA LYS A 79 -24.73 42.18 -28.46
C LYS A 79 -25.87 43.19 -28.31
N ALA A 80 -25.83 44.01 -27.26
CA ALA A 80 -26.34 45.39 -27.23
C ALA A 80 -26.26 45.97 -25.80
N PRO A 81 -26.35 47.30 -25.61
CA PRO A 81 -26.08 48.40 -26.53
C PRO A 81 -24.75 49.11 -26.22
#